data_AF-A0A1Q6DIR7-F1
#
_entry.id   AF-A0A1Q6DIR7-F1
#
_cell.length_a   1.000
_cell.length_b   1.000
_cell.length_c   1.000
_cell.angle_alpha   90.00
_cell.angle_beta   90.00
_cell.angle_gamma   90.00
#
_symmetry.space_group_name_H-M   'P 1'
#
loop_
_entity.id
_entity.type
_entity.pdbx_description
1 polymer ?
#
loop_
_entity_poly.entity_id
_entity_poly.type
_entity_poly.pdbx_seq_one_letter_code
_entity_poly.pdbx_strand_id
1 'polypeptide(L)'
;MEKMTITIHGYYHDRFMRPGRPPIDRGWRCNRIMNGCGSLLAALMRGNSGLGGIMYLAMGEGLKAWDGSPPRPDPAATGLVREILRRQITAESIVFLDGADQPSSLPTARLQIDFSFSRDDFAAEGVQPVREFGLFGGNSTNDAGSGLLINHVIHPRIDISAGLTLCRTLRLDFSQGLVPRDSAAGHFGGHLPIRCIDGVGDVYGDALNAEGIITLADLAASALHMEIENIPSAKMMEFRAKAGLVLAIEADLSPLAQMADASVSDILKLDAFSHETTGAGRNAAPGRLLRLQEKLTVLQVALDEWELQKLTGRDLLDWI
;
A
#
# COMPACT_ATOMS: atom_id res chain seq x y z
N MET A 1 26.44 0.57 -16.44
CA MET A 1 26.54 0.97 -15.03
C MET A 1 25.12 1.05 -14.49
N GLU A 2 24.73 0.04 -13.73
CA GLU A 2 23.38 -0.11 -13.21
C GLU A 2 23.11 0.97 -12.15
N LYS A 3 22.07 1.77 -12.33
CA LYS A 3 21.68 2.82 -11.37
C LYS A 3 20.87 2.17 -10.24
N MET A 4 21.52 1.92 -9.11
CA MET A 4 20.84 1.56 -7.87
C MET A 4 20.03 2.77 -7.38
N THR A 5 18.75 2.55 -7.08
CA THR A 5 17.86 3.60 -6.56
C THR A 5 17.43 3.18 -5.16
N ILE A 6 17.74 4.02 -4.17
CA ILE A 6 17.29 3.83 -2.79
C ILE A 6 15.80 4.19 -2.76
N THR A 7 14.93 3.24 -2.39
CA THR A 7 13.49 3.46 -2.28
C THR A 7 13.08 3.41 -0.81
N ILE A 8 12.38 4.45 -0.36
CA ILE A 8 11.79 4.52 0.97
C ILE A 8 10.36 3.98 0.85
N HIS A 9 9.98 3.11 1.78
CA HIS A 9 8.62 2.57 1.83
C HIS A 9 7.86 3.16 3.01
N GLY A 10 6.55 3.35 2.82
CA GLY A 10 5.67 3.81 3.86
C GLY A 10 4.45 2.90 3.97
N TYR A 11 4.02 2.66 5.20
CA TYR A 11 2.86 1.84 5.51
C TYR A 11 1.97 2.52 6.54
N TYR A 12 0.69 2.20 6.53
CA TYR A 12 -0.24 2.60 7.57
C TYR A 12 -1.22 1.49 7.92
N HIS A 13 -1.71 1.53 9.15
CA HIS A 13 -2.67 0.59 9.71
C HIS A 13 -3.74 1.39 10.45
N ASP A 14 -5.00 1.19 10.05
CA ASP A 14 -6.15 1.87 10.66
C ASP A 14 -6.98 0.88 11.48
N ARG A 15 -7.23 1.22 12.74
CA ARG A 15 -8.18 0.54 13.62
C ARG A 15 -9.24 1.50 14.11
N PHE A 16 -10.49 1.06 14.07
CA PHE A 16 -11.64 1.84 14.52
C PHE A 16 -12.19 1.26 15.83
N MET A 17 -12.20 2.08 16.86
CA MET A 17 -12.70 1.71 18.18
C MET A 17 -14.06 2.37 18.42
N ARG A 18 -15.01 1.60 18.95
CA ARG A 18 -16.31 2.10 19.40
C ARG A 18 -16.66 1.49 20.75
N PRO A 19 -17.23 2.25 21.70
CA PRO A 19 -17.68 1.71 22.98
C PRO A 19 -18.63 0.52 22.78
N GLY A 20 -18.36 -0.59 23.48
CA GLY A 20 -19.21 -1.79 23.45
C GLY A 20 -19.21 -2.57 22.13
N ARG A 21 -18.31 -2.27 21.18
CA ARG A 21 -18.15 -3.05 19.94
C ARG A 21 -16.70 -3.52 19.76
N PRO A 22 -16.50 -4.69 19.11
CA PRO A 22 -15.16 -5.11 18.71
C PRO A 22 -14.49 -4.07 17.81
N PRO A 23 -13.16 -3.93 17.87
CA PRO A 23 -12.41 -3.10 16.93
C PRO A 23 -12.64 -3.55 15.49
N ILE A 24 -12.74 -2.59 14.56
CA ILE A 24 -12.66 -2.87 13.13
C ILE A 24 -11.24 -2.60 12.69
N ASP A 25 -10.56 -3.63 12.22
CA ASP A 25 -9.19 -3.57 11.72
C ASP A 25 -9.19 -3.60 10.19
N ARG A 26 -8.46 -2.69 9.55
CA ARG A 26 -8.35 -2.61 8.07
C ARG A 26 -7.06 -3.18 7.49
N GLY A 27 -6.19 -3.75 8.31
CA GLY A 27 -4.90 -4.27 7.90
C GLY A 27 -3.92 -3.19 7.42
N TRP A 28 -2.69 -3.61 7.15
CA TRP A 28 -1.63 -2.73 6.66
C TRP A 28 -1.86 -2.37 5.20
N ARG A 29 -1.55 -1.12 4.85
CA ARG A 29 -1.67 -0.58 3.51
C ARG A 29 -0.48 0.32 3.20
N CYS A 30 -0.14 0.48 1.93
CA CYS A 30 0.98 1.31 1.51
C CYS A 30 0.62 2.81 1.51
N ASN A 31 1.61 3.63 1.86
CA ASN A 31 1.57 5.09 1.72
C ASN A 31 2.37 5.52 0.48
N ARG A 32 1.98 6.64 -0.14
CA ARG A 32 2.84 7.26 -1.15
C ARG A 32 3.91 8.10 -0.46
N ILE A 33 5.18 7.83 -0.75
CA ILE A 33 6.30 8.71 -0.40
C ILE A 33 6.37 9.84 -1.44
N MET A 34 6.46 11.07 -0.96
CA MET A 34 6.39 12.29 -1.77
C MET A 34 7.78 12.84 -2.07
N ASN A 35 7.91 13.67 -3.11
CA ASN A 35 9.18 14.27 -3.49
C ASN A 35 9.81 15.12 -2.36
N GLY A 36 8.97 15.65 -1.46
CA GLY A 36 9.42 16.38 -0.27
C GLY A 36 10.23 15.53 0.70
N CYS A 37 10.04 14.20 0.75
CA CYS A 37 10.81 13.30 1.59
C CYS A 37 12.30 13.28 1.20
N GLY A 38 12.61 13.12 -0.10
CA GLY A 38 13.98 13.13 -0.59
C GLY A 38 14.67 14.48 -0.37
N SER A 39 13.92 15.58 -0.58
CA SER A 39 14.42 16.94 -0.32
C SER A 39 14.73 17.15 1.16
N LEU A 40 13.86 16.67 2.04
CA LEU A 40 14.07 16.74 3.49
C LEU A 40 15.31 15.95 3.92
N LEU A 41 15.46 14.71 3.46
CA LEU A 41 16.62 13.88 3.78
C LEU A 41 17.93 14.53 3.34
N ALA A 42 17.99 15.04 2.10
CA ALA A 42 19.16 15.74 1.60
C ALA A 42 19.50 16.98 2.45
N ALA A 43 18.47 17.73 2.87
CA ALA A 43 18.66 18.91 3.69
C ALA A 43 19.13 18.58 5.13
N LEU A 44 18.59 17.50 5.73
CA LEU A 44 19.03 17.00 7.02
C LEU A 44 20.48 16.48 6.97
N MET A 45 20.85 15.74 5.93
CA MET A 45 22.22 15.25 5.73
C MET A 45 23.23 16.39 5.52
N ARG A 46 22.83 17.47 4.84
CA ARG A 46 23.64 18.69 4.73
C ARG A 46 23.80 19.43 6.07
N GLY A 47 22.91 19.19 7.03
CA GLY A 47 22.85 19.94 8.28
C GLY A 47 22.25 21.34 8.11
N ASN A 48 21.26 21.50 7.22
CA ASN A 48 20.57 22.78 7.03
C ASN A 48 19.89 23.23 8.32
N SER A 49 20.30 24.38 8.85
CA SER A 49 19.70 24.97 10.04
C SER A 49 18.22 25.32 9.82
N GLY A 50 17.38 25.08 10.83
CA GLY A 50 15.96 25.43 10.80
C GLY A 50 15.05 24.38 10.15
N LEU A 51 15.60 23.22 9.77
CA LEU A 51 14.82 22.07 9.31
C LEU A 51 14.86 20.94 10.35
N GLY A 52 13.69 20.46 10.75
CA GLY A 52 13.51 19.28 11.60
C GLY A 52 13.12 18.04 10.78
N GLY A 53 13.06 16.89 11.45
CA GLY A 53 12.59 15.62 10.88
C GLY A 53 11.08 15.61 10.61
N ILE A 54 10.41 14.51 10.96
CA ILE A 54 8.94 14.43 10.92
C ILE A 54 8.39 15.23 12.10
N MET A 55 7.50 16.17 11.84
CA MET A 55 7.04 17.14 12.85
C MET A 55 5.51 17.16 13.04
N TYR A 56 4.75 16.83 12.00
CA TYR A 56 3.30 16.87 12.06
C TYR A 56 2.65 15.76 11.25
N LEU A 57 1.50 15.27 11.73
CA LEU A 57 0.53 14.57 10.90
C LEU A 57 -0.64 15.50 10.66
N ALA A 58 -1.02 15.68 9.41
CA ALA A 58 -2.21 16.42 9.04
C ALA A 58 -3.27 15.49 8.45
N MET A 59 -4.54 15.82 8.66
CA MET A 59 -5.69 15.16 8.06
C MET A 59 -6.48 16.17 7.23
N GLY A 60 -7.05 15.69 6.14
CA GLY A 60 -7.82 16.49 5.21
C GLY A 60 -9.18 15.91 4.88
N GLU A 61 -10.13 16.80 4.61
CA GLU A 61 -11.45 16.47 4.09
C GLU A 61 -11.39 15.99 2.63
N GLY A 62 -10.34 16.36 1.89
CA GLY A 62 -10.26 16.11 0.46
C GLY A 62 -11.44 16.70 -0.32
N LEU A 63 -11.76 16.10 -1.46
CA LEU A 63 -12.90 16.49 -2.29
C LEU A 63 -14.04 15.47 -2.19
N LYS A 64 -15.28 15.95 -2.17
CA LYS A 64 -16.48 15.07 -2.17
C LYS A 64 -16.52 14.10 -3.36
N ALA A 65 -15.96 14.51 -4.50
CA ALA A 65 -15.87 13.68 -5.71
C ALA A 65 -15.06 12.38 -5.50
N TRP A 66 -14.26 12.29 -4.44
CA TRP A 66 -13.43 11.12 -4.14
C TRP A 66 -14.19 9.98 -3.44
N ASP A 67 -15.43 10.18 -2.98
CA ASP A 67 -16.18 9.19 -2.16
C ASP A 67 -16.35 7.83 -2.86
N GLY A 68 -16.42 7.80 -4.19
CA GLY A 68 -16.52 6.56 -4.99
C GLY A 68 -15.23 6.15 -5.71
N SER A 69 -14.28 7.08 -5.89
CA SER A 69 -13.02 6.84 -6.60
C SER A 69 -11.97 7.82 -6.07
N PRO A 70 -11.31 7.50 -4.94
CA PRO A 70 -10.23 8.32 -4.43
C PRO A 70 -9.05 8.29 -5.41
N PRO A 71 -8.54 9.44 -5.87
CA PRO A 71 -7.40 9.47 -6.76
C PRO A 71 -6.13 9.06 -6.02
N ARG A 72 -5.08 8.78 -6.79
CA ARG A 72 -3.74 8.62 -6.23
C ARG A 72 -3.14 9.99 -5.87
N PRO A 73 -2.41 10.10 -4.75
CA PRO A 73 -1.55 11.24 -4.47
C PRO A 73 -0.59 11.53 -5.63
N ASP A 74 -0.57 12.78 -6.11
CA ASP A 74 0.46 13.27 -7.02
C ASP A 74 1.80 13.39 -6.24
N PRO A 75 2.89 12.69 -6.64
CA PRO A 75 4.18 12.78 -5.94
C PRO A 75 4.75 14.19 -5.79
N ALA A 76 4.33 15.13 -6.65
CA ALA A 76 4.72 16.53 -6.61
C ALA A 76 3.85 17.39 -5.69
N ALA A 77 2.76 16.84 -5.12
CA ALA A 77 1.93 17.58 -4.18
C ALA A 77 2.75 18.03 -2.97
N THR A 78 2.49 19.26 -2.53
CA THR A 78 3.20 19.91 -1.43
C THR A 78 2.35 20.03 -0.17
N GLY A 79 1.06 19.66 -0.24
CA GLY A 79 0.13 19.71 0.88
C GLY A 79 -1.15 18.92 0.60
N LEU A 80 -2.03 18.86 1.62
CA LEU A 80 -3.36 18.28 1.51
C LEU A 80 -4.32 19.24 0.80
N VAL A 81 -5.35 18.70 0.13
CA VAL A 81 -6.30 19.51 -0.64
C VAL A 81 -7.19 20.36 0.27
N ARG A 82 -7.64 19.78 1.39
CA ARG A 82 -8.42 20.51 2.42
C ARG A 82 -8.00 20.06 3.80
N GLU A 83 -6.86 20.55 4.26
CA GLU A 83 -6.37 20.28 5.61
C GLU A 83 -7.35 20.82 6.67
N ILE A 84 -7.72 19.97 7.62
CA ILE A 84 -8.71 20.27 8.68
C ILE A 84 -8.18 20.01 10.10
N LEU A 85 -7.12 19.23 10.22
CA LEU A 85 -6.46 18.98 11.49
C LEU A 85 -4.98 18.81 11.25
N ARG A 86 -4.18 19.33 12.17
CA ARG A 86 -2.76 19.07 12.26
C ARG A 86 -2.36 18.74 13.69
N ARG A 87 -1.74 17.56 13.87
CA ARG A 87 -1.25 17.07 15.16
C ARG A 87 0.27 17.14 15.17
N GLN A 88 0.82 17.84 16.16
CA GLN A 88 2.26 17.85 16.39
C GLN A 88 2.75 16.45 16.79
N ILE A 89 3.88 16.06 16.21
CA ILE A 89 4.61 14.84 16.50
C ILE A 89 5.84 15.26 17.30
N THR A 90 5.99 14.70 18.50
CA THR A 90 7.19 14.90 19.31
C THR A 90 8.17 13.76 19.06
N ALA A 91 9.45 13.97 19.38
CA ALA A 91 10.47 12.94 19.16
C ALA A 91 10.13 11.63 19.90
N GLU A 92 9.51 11.73 21.07
CA GLU A 92 9.12 10.59 21.92
C GLU A 92 7.96 9.78 21.32
N SER A 93 7.19 10.37 20.41
CA SER A 93 6.12 9.68 19.68
C SER A 93 6.61 8.91 18.45
N ILE A 94 7.90 9.06 18.10
CA ILE A 94 8.55 8.34 17.01
C ILE A 94 9.41 7.23 17.60
N VAL A 95 9.07 5.98 17.30
CA VAL A 95 9.74 4.79 17.81
C VAL A 95 10.59 4.17 16.71
N PHE A 96 11.86 3.87 17.00
CA PHE A 96 12.67 3.03 16.10
C PHE A 96 12.22 1.58 16.21
N LEU A 97 12.13 0.87 15.09
CA LEU A 97 11.82 -0.55 15.06
C LEU A 97 13.03 -1.38 14.62
N ASP A 98 13.22 -2.55 15.22
CA ASP A 98 14.20 -3.53 14.74
C ASP A 98 13.64 -4.37 13.57
N GLY A 99 14.37 -5.43 13.19
CA GLY A 99 13.94 -6.34 12.12
C GLY A 99 12.71 -7.18 12.47
N ALA A 100 12.36 -7.31 13.75
CA ALA A 100 11.23 -8.08 14.27
C ALA A 100 10.04 -7.16 14.68
N ASP A 101 10.02 -5.93 14.18
CA ASP A 101 9.03 -4.90 14.50
C ASP A 101 8.95 -4.52 15.99
N GLN A 102 10.01 -4.78 16.77
CA GLN A 102 10.05 -4.41 18.18
C GLN A 102 10.66 -3.03 18.38
N PRO A 103 10.18 -2.25 19.39
CA PRO A 103 10.80 -0.98 19.76
C PRO A 103 12.29 -1.11 20.08
N SER A 104 13.09 -0.24 19.47
CA SER A 104 14.53 -0.13 19.68
C SER A 104 14.88 1.22 20.31
N SER A 105 15.79 1.20 21.28
CA SER A 105 16.38 2.42 21.85
C SER A 105 17.54 2.97 21.01
N LEU A 106 18.05 2.18 20.06
CA LEU A 106 19.09 2.58 19.11
C LEU A 106 18.46 2.97 17.78
N PRO A 107 19.01 3.96 17.06
CA PRO A 107 18.55 4.31 15.72
C PRO A 107 18.59 3.11 14.77
N THR A 108 17.50 2.91 14.04
CA THR A 108 17.37 1.90 13.00
C THR A 108 16.88 2.55 11.70
N ALA A 109 16.84 1.77 10.62
CA ALA A 109 16.27 2.19 9.35
C ALA A 109 14.73 2.11 9.32
N ARG A 110 14.04 1.92 10.45
CA ARG A 110 12.59 1.72 10.51
C ARG A 110 11.98 2.56 11.61
N LEU A 111 10.93 3.31 11.30
CA LEU A 111 10.23 4.20 12.22
C LEU A 111 8.77 3.79 12.34
N GLN A 112 8.19 3.93 13.53
CA GLN A 112 6.77 3.85 13.79
C GLN A 112 6.27 5.11 14.48
N ILE A 113 5.06 5.54 14.11
CA ILE A 113 4.36 6.66 14.75
C ILE A 113 2.89 6.27 14.94
N ASP A 114 2.39 6.41 16.16
CA ASP A 114 1.02 6.04 16.53
C ASP A 114 0.18 7.28 16.82
N PHE A 115 -1.04 7.28 16.30
CA PHE A 115 -2.01 8.36 16.46
C PHE A 115 -3.37 7.83 16.89
N SER A 116 -4.08 8.65 17.65
CA SER A 116 -5.48 8.42 18.01
C SER A 116 -6.26 9.69 17.74
N PHE A 117 -7.35 9.57 17.01
CA PHE A 117 -8.24 10.66 16.65
C PHE A 117 -9.66 10.32 17.05
N SER A 118 -10.21 11.13 17.93
CA SER A 118 -11.59 11.11 18.38
C SER A 118 -12.34 12.29 17.77
N ARG A 119 -13.64 12.38 18.10
CA ARG A 119 -14.43 13.50 17.61
C ARG A 119 -13.94 14.85 18.15
N ASP A 120 -13.47 14.88 19.40
CA ASP A 120 -13.11 16.13 20.09
C ASP A 120 -11.87 16.80 19.49
N ASP A 121 -11.15 16.09 18.61
CA ASP A 121 -9.98 16.60 17.91
C ASP A 121 -10.31 17.53 16.74
N PHE A 122 -11.55 17.58 16.26
CA PHE A 122 -11.92 18.33 15.06
C PHE A 122 -12.82 19.53 15.37
N ALA A 123 -12.55 20.67 14.71
CA ALA A 123 -13.21 21.94 14.99
C ALA A 123 -14.68 22.04 14.56
N ALA A 124 -15.09 21.31 13.51
CA ALA A 124 -16.49 21.32 13.08
C ALA A 124 -17.41 20.77 14.19
N GLU A 125 -18.71 20.95 14.09
CA GLU A 125 -19.69 20.20 14.90
C GLU A 125 -20.22 18.98 14.10
N GLY A 126 -20.76 17.97 14.78
CA GLY A 126 -21.42 16.84 14.12
C GLY A 126 -20.45 15.80 13.53
N VAL A 127 -20.62 15.40 12.27
CA VAL A 127 -19.78 14.39 11.62
C VAL A 127 -18.67 15.05 10.82
N GLN A 128 -17.42 14.61 11.04
CA GLN A 128 -16.27 15.10 10.30
C GLN A 128 -15.83 14.08 9.24
N PRO A 129 -16.03 14.34 7.94
CA PRO A 129 -15.49 13.48 6.89
C PRO A 129 -13.97 13.68 6.76
N VAL A 130 -13.22 12.58 6.63
CA VAL A 130 -11.78 12.56 6.39
C VAL A 130 -11.51 11.66 5.18
N ARG A 131 -10.69 12.14 4.24
CA ARG A 131 -10.35 11.43 2.99
C ARG A 131 -8.86 11.35 2.72
N GLU A 132 -8.07 12.14 3.43
CA GLU A 132 -6.62 12.17 3.22
C GLU A 132 -5.86 12.44 4.52
N PHE A 133 -4.60 12.06 4.52
CA PHE A 133 -3.65 12.45 5.55
C PHE A 133 -2.23 12.48 5.01
N GLY A 134 -1.33 13.19 5.70
CA GLY A 134 0.08 13.22 5.34
C GLY A 134 0.97 13.62 6.51
N LEU A 135 2.21 13.18 6.47
CA LEU A 135 3.28 13.59 7.38
C LEU A 135 4.02 14.78 6.79
N PHE A 136 4.30 15.76 7.64
CA PHE A 136 5.01 16.98 7.29
C PHE A 136 6.26 17.12 8.16
N GLY A 137 7.34 17.64 7.56
CA GLY A 137 8.60 17.91 8.24
C GLY A 137 9.31 19.15 7.72
N GLY A 138 10.61 19.27 8.01
CA GLY A 138 11.42 20.42 7.61
C GLY A 138 11.10 21.65 8.45
N ASN A 139 10.59 22.71 7.82
CA ASN A 139 10.17 23.94 8.50
C ASN A 139 8.65 23.96 8.79
N SER A 140 8.05 22.79 8.98
CA SER A 140 6.62 22.68 9.25
C SER A 140 6.27 23.35 10.59
N THR A 141 5.10 23.98 10.61
CA THR A 141 4.52 24.71 11.74
C THR A 141 3.09 24.22 11.99
N ASN A 142 2.38 24.84 12.94
CA ASN A 142 0.97 24.56 13.18
C ASN A 142 0.06 25.01 12.03
N ASP A 143 0.54 25.87 11.12
CA ASP A 143 -0.27 26.40 10.03
C ASP A 143 -0.44 25.39 8.90
N ALA A 144 -1.66 25.27 8.39
CA ALA A 144 -1.98 24.37 7.27
C ALA A 144 -1.10 24.68 6.04
N GLY A 145 -0.72 23.62 5.32
CA GLY A 145 0.15 23.74 4.14
C GLY A 145 1.61 24.13 4.39
N SER A 146 2.05 24.29 5.65
CA SER A 146 3.47 24.57 5.95
C SER A 146 4.34 23.31 5.99
N GLY A 147 5.62 23.45 5.65
CA GLY A 147 6.60 22.37 5.69
C GLY A 147 6.72 21.59 4.39
N LEU A 148 7.48 20.49 4.45
CA LEU A 148 7.63 19.55 3.36
C LEU A 148 6.71 18.35 3.60
N LEU A 149 5.84 18.05 2.64
CA LEU A 149 5.03 16.83 2.63
C LEU A 149 5.93 15.62 2.35
N ILE A 150 5.97 14.67 3.28
CA ILE A 150 6.87 13.50 3.27
C ILE A 150 6.13 12.27 2.75
N ASN A 151 4.92 12.04 3.23
CA ASN A 151 4.03 11.01 2.71
C ASN A 151 2.61 11.56 2.54
N HIS A 152 1.83 10.96 1.66
CA HIS A 152 0.43 11.32 1.45
C HIS A 152 -0.38 10.07 1.16
N VAL A 153 -1.59 10.02 1.72
CA VAL A 153 -2.57 8.98 1.44
C VAL A 153 -3.90 9.66 1.19
N ILE A 154 -4.56 9.23 0.11
CA ILE A 154 -5.98 9.49 -0.14
C ILE A 154 -6.69 8.14 -0.01
N HIS A 155 -7.71 8.08 0.84
CA HIS A 155 -8.41 6.85 1.20
C HIS A 155 -9.93 7.03 1.10
N PRO A 156 -10.73 5.94 1.08
CA PRO A 156 -12.18 6.03 1.15
C PRO A 156 -12.63 6.85 2.36
N ARG A 157 -13.74 7.56 2.21
CA ARG A 157 -14.28 8.45 3.24
C ARG A 157 -14.41 7.74 4.59
N ILE A 158 -13.87 8.39 5.61
CA ILE A 158 -14.07 8.04 7.02
C ILE A 158 -14.91 9.15 7.64
N ASP A 159 -16.05 8.80 8.22
CA ASP A 159 -16.88 9.73 8.99
C ASP A 159 -16.53 9.62 10.48
N ILE A 160 -15.76 10.58 10.99
CA ILE A 160 -15.46 10.68 12.41
C ILE A 160 -16.66 11.31 13.12
N SER A 161 -17.33 10.50 13.95
CA SER A 161 -18.51 10.89 14.73
C SER A 161 -18.26 10.69 16.23
N ALA A 162 -19.15 11.23 17.06
CA ALA A 162 -19.14 10.94 18.50
C ALA A 162 -19.10 9.42 18.76
N GLY A 163 -18.25 9.00 19.69
CA GLY A 163 -18.06 7.59 20.06
C GLY A 163 -17.23 6.74 19.07
N LEU A 164 -16.68 7.34 18.01
CA LEU A 164 -15.69 6.68 17.14
C LEU A 164 -14.29 7.22 17.42
N THR A 165 -13.33 6.33 17.62
CA THR A 165 -11.90 6.66 17.65
C THR A 165 -11.19 5.96 16.49
N LEU A 166 -10.48 6.72 15.67
CA LEU A 166 -9.54 6.22 14.66
C LEU A 166 -8.15 6.13 15.30
N CYS A 167 -7.65 4.91 15.49
CA CYS A 167 -6.26 4.65 15.81
C CYS A 167 -5.51 4.39 14.52
N ARG A 168 -4.45 5.15 14.26
CA ARG A 168 -3.62 5.02 13.07
C ARG A 168 -2.16 4.81 13.44
N THR A 169 -1.58 3.72 12.98
CA THR A 169 -0.15 3.46 13.05
C THR A 169 0.46 3.72 11.68
N LEU A 170 1.54 4.51 11.62
CA LEU A 170 2.35 4.68 10.41
C LEU A 170 3.72 4.05 10.61
N ARG A 171 4.25 3.45 9.54
CA ARG A 171 5.63 2.99 9.48
C ARG A 171 6.35 3.56 8.26
N LEU A 172 7.62 3.90 8.43
CA LEU A 172 8.54 4.26 7.36
C LEU A 172 9.75 3.33 7.41
N ASP A 173 10.14 2.82 6.25
CA ASP A 173 11.26 1.90 6.09
C ASP A 173 12.27 2.46 5.08
N PHE A 174 13.51 2.63 5.55
CA PHE A 174 14.65 3.17 4.82
C PHE A 174 15.67 2.08 4.47
N SER A 175 15.41 0.81 4.82
CA SER A 175 16.38 -0.30 4.72
C SER A 175 16.51 -0.89 3.31
N GLN A 176 15.51 -0.71 2.45
CA GLN A 176 15.44 -1.29 1.10
C GLN A 176 16.27 -0.49 0.07
N GLY A 177 17.53 -0.19 0.41
CA GLY A 177 18.44 0.64 -0.39
C GLY A 177 19.15 -0.07 -1.54
N LEU A 178 18.90 -1.37 -1.77
CA LEU A 178 19.57 -2.16 -2.80
C LEU A 178 18.59 -3.15 -3.43
N VAL A 179 17.64 -2.64 -4.22
CA VAL A 179 16.89 -3.51 -5.14
C VAL A 179 17.35 -3.18 -6.56
N PRO A 180 17.84 -4.16 -7.35
CA PRO A 180 18.01 -4.01 -8.79
C PRO A 180 16.71 -3.48 -9.39
N ARG A 181 16.81 -2.63 -10.42
CA ARG A 181 15.66 -1.94 -11.01
C ARG A 181 14.57 -2.89 -11.55
N ASP A 182 14.87 -4.17 -11.63
CA ASP A 182 13.99 -5.24 -12.12
C ASP A 182 13.36 -6.09 -10.99
N SER A 183 13.29 -5.60 -9.74
CA SER A 183 12.56 -6.32 -8.70
C SER A 183 11.83 -5.39 -7.71
N ALA A 184 10.58 -5.73 -7.43
CA ALA A 184 9.66 -5.28 -6.39
C ALA A 184 9.24 -3.80 -6.21
N ALA A 185 9.78 -2.79 -6.92
CA ALA A 185 9.26 -1.41 -6.83
C ALA A 185 8.53 -0.99 -8.12
N GLY A 186 7.25 -1.38 -8.24
CA GLY A 186 6.40 -1.08 -9.40
C GLY A 186 5.83 -2.31 -10.12
N HIS A 187 6.11 -3.51 -9.61
CA HIS A 187 5.60 -4.75 -10.18
C HIS A 187 4.23 -5.10 -9.61
N PHE A 188 3.39 -5.58 -10.52
CA PHE A 188 2.07 -6.13 -10.27
C PHE A 188 2.04 -7.00 -8.99
N GLY A 189 1.10 -6.73 -8.07
CA GLY A 189 0.81 -7.61 -6.95
C GLY A 189 1.83 -7.70 -5.80
N GLY A 190 2.93 -6.92 -5.81
CA GLY A 190 3.97 -7.04 -4.78
C GLY A 190 3.52 -6.77 -3.34
N HIS A 191 2.44 -6.01 -3.16
CA HIS A 191 1.83 -5.69 -1.87
C HIS A 191 0.74 -6.70 -1.45
N LEU A 192 0.40 -7.65 -2.32
CA LEU A 192 -0.62 -8.64 -1.99
C LEU A 192 -0.12 -9.49 -0.82
N PRO A 193 -1.01 -9.83 0.13
CA PRO A 193 -0.63 -10.63 1.28
C PRO A 193 -0.17 -12.02 0.80
N ILE A 194 0.85 -12.60 1.41
CA ILE A 194 1.33 -13.94 1.05
C ILE A 194 0.25 -15.04 1.02
N ARG A 195 -0.85 -14.85 1.76
CA ARG A 195 -1.98 -15.77 1.81
C ARG A 195 -2.75 -15.84 0.50
N CYS A 196 -2.60 -14.87 -0.38
CA CYS A 196 -3.21 -14.93 -1.70
C CYS A 196 -2.57 -15.98 -2.60
N ILE A 197 -1.36 -16.48 -2.26
CA ILE A 197 -0.70 -17.53 -3.03
C ILE A 197 -1.42 -18.85 -2.83
N ASP A 198 -1.76 -19.50 -3.95
CA ASP A 198 -2.33 -20.83 -3.94
C ASP A 198 -1.44 -21.81 -3.16
N GLY A 199 -2.05 -22.51 -2.21
CA GLY A 199 -1.38 -23.48 -1.37
C GLY A 199 -0.66 -22.93 -0.13
N VAL A 200 -0.64 -21.62 0.11
CA VAL A 200 -0.15 -21.04 1.39
C VAL A 200 -1.20 -21.19 2.48
N GLY A 201 -2.41 -20.64 2.27
CA GLY A 201 -3.50 -20.69 3.24
C GLY A 201 -3.12 -20.20 4.64
N ASP A 202 -3.89 -20.59 5.66
CA ASP A 202 -3.63 -20.13 7.03
C ASP A 202 -2.41 -20.80 7.66
N VAL A 203 -2.21 -22.09 7.39
CA VAL A 203 -1.16 -22.91 8.00
C VAL A 203 0.24 -22.38 7.69
N TYR A 204 0.54 -22.10 6.41
CA TYR A 204 1.84 -21.54 6.04
C TYR A 204 1.86 -20.02 6.16
N GLY A 205 0.71 -19.36 6.02
CA GLY A 205 0.58 -17.92 6.17
C GLY A 205 1.00 -17.43 7.55
N ASP A 206 0.64 -18.14 8.63
CA ASP A 206 1.03 -17.78 9.99
C ASP A 206 2.54 -17.93 10.21
N ALA A 207 3.12 -19.03 9.73
CA ALA A 207 4.56 -19.31 9.85
C ALA A 207 5.42 -18.30 9.07
N LEU A 208 5.03 -17.98 7.83
CA LEU A 208 5.71 -16.95 7.03
C LEU A 208 5.59 -15.56 7.65
N ASN A 209 4.40 -15.20 8.17
CA ASN A 209 4.20 -13.94 8.87
C ASN A 209 5.06 -13.83 10.13
N ALA A 210 5.25 -14.93 10.87
CA ALA A 210 6.10 -14.97 12.05
C ALA A 210 7.58 -14.68 11.70
N GLU A 211 8.01 -15.02 10.49
CA GLU A 211 9.33 -14.72 9.94
C GLU A 211 9.39 -13.36 9.20
N GLY A 212 8.36 -12.53 9.32
CA GLY A 212 8.31 -11.20 8.70
C GLY A 212 8.05 -11.20 7.19
N ILE A 213 7.68 -12.34 6.61
CA ILE A 213 7.33 -12.46 5.18
C ILE A 213 5.83 -12.25 5.04
N ILE A 214 5.41 -11.02 4.76
CA ILE A 214 3.99 -10.61 4.83
C ILE A 214 3.39 -10.45 3.43
N THR A 215 4.21 -10.04 2.46
CA THR A 215 3.79 -9.72 1.09
C THR A 215 4.47 -10.59 0.04
N LEU A 216 3.95 -10.59 -1.20
CA LEU A 216 4.59 -11.28 -2.32
C LEU A 216 5.99 -10.75 -2.62
N ALA A 217 6.22 -9.45 -2.43
CA ALA A 217 7.54 -8.86 -2.56
C ALA A 217 8.51 -9.41 -1.50
N ASP A 218 8.07 -9.50 -0.24
CA ASP A 218 8.88 -10.09 0.84
C ASP A 218 9.23 -11.55 0.54
N LEU A 219 8.25 -12.30 0.07
CA LEU A 219 8.40 -13.72 -0.26
C LEU A 219 9.36 -13.92 -1.44
N ALA A 220 9.23 -13.12 -2.49
CA ALA A 220 10.15 -13.18 -3.64
C ALA A 220 11.58 -12.80 -3.23
N ALA A 221 11.74 -11.82 -2.34
CA ALA A 221 13.02 -11.34 -1.84
C ALA A 221 13.68 -12.27 -0.80
N SER A 222 12.95 -13.22 -0.21
CA SER A 222 13.48 -14.09 0.84
C SER A 222 14.59 -15.04 0.35
N ALA A 223 15.46 -15.48 1.25
CA ALA A 223 16.59 -16.34 0.89
C ALA A 223 16.11 -17.74 0.43
N LEU A 224 16.75 -18.28 -0.61
CA LEU A 224 16.36 -19.56 -1.23
C LEU A 224 16.52 -20.78 -0.33
N HIS A 225 17.34 -20.66 0.71
CA HIS A 225 17.64 -21.70 1.69
C HIS A 225 17.15 -21.32 3.10
N MET A 226 16.23 -20.35 3.20
CA MET A 226 15.60 -20.03 4.48
C MET A 226 14.80 -21.23 4.97
N GLU A 227 15.12 -21.72 6.17
CA GLU A 227 14.35 -22.75 6.85
C GLU A 227 13.34 -22.07 7.77
N ILE A 228 12.06 -22.24 7.46
CA ILE A 228 10.96 -21.76 8.30
C ILE A 228 10.34 -22.98 8.96
N GLU A 229 10.15 -22.90 10.28
CA GLU A 229 9.57 -23.99 11.05
C GLU A 229 8.23 -24.41 10.42
N ASN A 230 8.06 -25.70 10.16
CA ASN A 230 6.87 -26.29 9.55
C ASN A 230 6.61 -25.96 8.06
N ILE A 231 7.56 -25.34 7.34
CA ILE A 231 7.48 -25.17 5.88
C ILE A 231 8.56 -26.00 5.19
N PRO A 232 8.19 -27.07 4.45
CA PRO A 232 9.15 -27.82 3.65
C PRO A 232 9.86 -26.92 2.64
N SER A 233 11.17 -27.11 2.44
CA SER A 233 11.97 -26.32 1.48
C SER A 233 11.40 -26.33 0.05
N ALA A 234 10.85 -27.47 -0.38
CA ALA A 234 10.15 -27.60 -1.65
C ALA A 234 8.92 -26.68 -1.76
N LYS A 235 8.16 -26.52 -0.67
CA LYS A 235 7.02 -25.60 -0.60
C LYS A 235 7.45 -24.14 -0.59
N MET A 236 8.55 -23.83 0.11
CA MET A 236 9.11 -22.49 0.08
C MET A 236 9.53 -22.10 -1.35
N MET A 237 10.19 -22.99 -2.08
CA MET A 237 10.53 -22.76 -3.50
C MET A 237 9.29 -22.59 -4.37
N GLU A 238 8.24 -23.39 -4.14
CA GLU A 238 6.96 -23.28 -4.86
C GLU A 238 6.30 -21.90 -4.62
N PHE A 239 6.18 -21.47 -3.36
CA PHE A 239 5.55 -20.19 -3.02
C PHE A 239 6.33 -19.00 -3.60
N ARG A 240 7.66 -19.06 -3.54
CA ARG A 240 8.52 -18.05 -4.16
C ARG A 240 8.40 -18.01 -5.67
N ALA A 241 8.30 -19.17 -6.32
CA ALA A 241 8.08 -19.24 -7.76
C ALA A 241 6.72 -18.62 -8.14
N LYS A 242 5.65 -18.93 -7.39
CA LYS A 242 4.31 -18.34 -7.58
C LYS A 242 4.33 -16.82 -7.35
N ALA A 243 4.97 -16.34 -6.30
CA ALA A 243 5.15 -14.90 -6.06
C ALA A 243 5.92 -14.22 -7.18
N GLY A 244 7.00 -14.85 -7.67
CA GLY A 244 7.77 -14.38 -8.82
C GLY A 244 6.94 -14.31 -10.10
N LEU A 245 6.09 -15.30 -10.35
CA LEU A 245 5.16 -15.30 -11.50
C LEU A 245 4.20 -14.11 -11.45
N VAL A 246 3.64 -13.80 -10.28
CA VAL A 246 2.77 -12.64 -10.08
C VAL A 246 3.52 -11.33 -10.34
N LEU A 247 4.71 -11.19 -9.75
CA LEU A 247 5.54 -9.99 -9.90
C LEU A 247 6.03 -9.78 -11.33
N ALA A 248 6.23 -10.85 -12.10
CA ALA A 248 6.73 -10.79 -13.48
C ALA A 248 5.65 -10.42 -14.51
N ILE A 249 4.40 -10.18 -14.09
CA ILE A 249 3.33 -9.82 -15.03
C ILE A 249 3.55 -8.40 -15.57
N GLU A 250 4.18 -8.34 -16.74
CA GLU A 250 4.22 -7.18 -17.61
C GLU A 250 3.01 -7.23 -18.56
N ALA A 251 1.87 -6.73 -18.08
CA ALA A 251 0.66 -6.79 -18.85
C ALA A 251 0.35 -5.45 -19.51
N ASP A 252 0.29 -5.44 -20.84
CA ASP A 252 -0.53 -4.48 -21.59
C ASP A 252 -1.99 -4.77 -21.25
N LEU A 253 -2.44 -4.17 -20.15
CA LEU A 253 -3.78 -4.31 -19.62
C LEU A 253 -4.77 -3.33 -20.25
N SER A 254 -4.38 -2.59 -21.28
CA SER A 254 -5.28 -1.72 -22.03
C SER A 254 -6.63 -2.38 -22.38
N PRO A 255 -6.70 -3.69 -22.72
CA PRO A 255 -7.98 -4.37 -22.96
C PRO A 255 -8.87 -4.49 -21.73
N LEU A 256 -8.32 -4.49 -20.51
CA LEU A 256 -9.10 -4.53 -19.26
C LEU A 256 -9.91 -3.27 -19.03
N ALA A 257 -9.63 -2.15 -19.71
CA ALA A 257 -10.39 -0.91 -19.49
C ALA A 257 -11.89 -1.11 -19.77
N GLN A 258 -12.25 -2.03 -20.67
CA GLN A 258 -13.64 -2.39 -20.99
C GLN A 258 -14.25 -3.39 -20.00
N MET A 259 -13.43 -3.96 -19.13
CA MET A 259 -13.74 -5.05 -18.21
C MET A 259 -13.26 -4.72 -16.79
N ALA A 260 -13.12 -3.43 -16.48
CA ALA A 260 -12.51 -2.98 -15.24
C ALA A 260 -13.29 -3.50 -14.02
N ASP A 261 -14.60 -3.67 -14.14
CA ASP A 261 -15.44 -4.13 -13.03
C ASP A 261 -15.61 -5.67 -12.98
N ALA A 262 -15.11 -6.40 -13.98
CA ALA A 262 -15.16 -7.86 -13.99
C ALA A 262 -14.03 -8.43 -13.12
N SER A 263 -14.30 -9.51 -12.40
CA SER A 263 -13.25 -10.23 -11.67
C SER A 263 -12.29 -10.91 -12.64
N VAL A 264 -11.05 -11.13 -12.21
CA VAL A 264 -10.05 -11.90 -12.99
C VAL A 264 -10.58 -13.31 -13.26
N SER A 265 -11.24 -13.93 -12.28
CA SER A 265 -11.90 -15.23 -12.43
C SER A 265 -12.97 -15.20 -13.54
N ASP A 266 -13.80 -14.15 -13.60
CA ASP A 266 -14.81 -14.00 -14.65
C ASP A 266 -14.16 -13.80 -16.03
N ILE A 267 -13.12 -12.96 -16.11
CA ILE A 267 -12.39 -12.70 -17.37
C ILE A 267 -11.76 -13.99 -17.91
N LEU A 268 -11.20 -14.83 -17.04
CA LEU A 268 -10.61 -16.13 -17.39
C LEU A 268 -11.66 -17.14 -17.88
N LYS A 269 -12.92 -17.03 -17.42
CA LYS A 269 -14.02 -17.91 -17.81
C LYS A 269 -14.74 -17.50 -19.09
N LEU A 270 -14.45 -16.32 -19.64
CA LEU A 270 -15.06 -15.88 -20.88
C LEU A 270 -14.64 -16.77 -22.05
N ASP A 271 -15.63 -17.25 -22.79
CA ASP A 271 -15.38 -17.90 -24.06
C ASP A 271 -15.01 -16.82 -25.10
N ALA A 272 -13.72 -16.79 -25.47
CA ALA A 272 -13.17 -15.88 -26.45
C ALA A 272 -13.89 -15.97 -27.82
N PHE A 273 -14.53 -17.11 -28.13
CA PHE A 273 -15.26 -17.33 -29.38
C PHE A 273 -16.74 -16.92 -29.31
N SER A 274 -17.37 -16.96 -28.13
CA SER A 274 -18.81 -16.65 -27.98
C SER A 274 -19.12 -15.15 -27.98
N HIS A 275 -18.17 -14.29 -27.59
CA HIS A 275 -18.34 -12.82 -27.60
C HIS A 275 -18.19 -12.17 -28.99
N GLU A 276 -17.86 -12.95 -30.03
CA GLU A 276 -17.79 -12.47 -31.41
C GLU A 276 -19.16 -12.14 -32.02
N THR A 277 -20.26 -12.67 -31.47
CA THR A 277 -21.60 -12.59 -32.09
C THR A 277 -22.56 -11.61 -31.41
N THR A 278 -22.27 -11.12 -30.21
CA THR A 278 -23.19 -10.27 -29.42
C THR A 278 -22.76 -8.81 -29.34
N GLY A 279 -22.45 -8.17 -30.47
CA GLY A 279 -22.67 -6.73 -30.77
C GLY A 279 -22.17 -5.61 -29.84
N ALA A 280 -21.65 -5.89 -28.65
CA ALA A 280 -21.35 -4.91 -27.59
C ALA A 280 -19.86 -4.55 -27.51
N GLY A 281 -19.00 -5.15 -28.34
CA GLY A 281 -17.55 -4.93 -28.33
C GLY A 281 -16.96 -4.65 -29.71
N ARG A 282 -17.47 -3.63 -30.45
CA ARG A 282 -17.04 -3.34 -31.83
C ARG A 282 -15.57 -2.88 -32.02
N ASN A 283 -14.73 -2.85 -30.97
CA ASN A 283 -13.35 -2.35 -31.07
C ASN A 283 -12.26 -3.21 -30.38
N ALA A 284 -12.60 -4.37 -29.80
CA ALA A 284 -11.57 -5.29 -29.31
C ALA A 284 -11.24 -6.31 -30.41
N ALA A 285 -10.09 -6.15 -31.06
CA ALA A 285 -9.63 -7.14 -32.04
C ALA A 285 -9.54 -8.53 -31.35
N PRO A 286 -10.08 -9.62 -31.92
CA PRO A 286 -10.20 -10.95 -31.29
C PRO A 286 -8.91 -11.46 -30.64
N GLY A 287 -7.76 -11.16 -31.23
CA GLY A 287 -6.46 -11.54 -30.67
C GLY A 287 -6.05 -10.81 -29.38
N ARG A 288 -6.77 -9.77 -28.93
CA ARG A 288 -6.43 -9.02 -27.71
C ARG A 288 -7.00 -9.69 -26.45
N LEU A 289 -8.22 -10.21 -26.50
CA LEU A 289 -8.83 -10.89 -25.35
C LEU A 289 -8.10 -12.21 -25.06
N LEU A 290 -7.79 -12.99 -26.09
CA LEU A 290 -7.03 -14.23 -25.93
C LEU A 290 -5.65 -13.98 -25.32
N ARG A 291 -4.90 -12.98 -25.81
CA ARG A 291 -3.60 -12.59 -25.22
C ARG A 291 -3.71 -12.09 -23.79
N LEU A 292 -4.81 -11.42 -23.46
CA LEU A 292 -5.08 -11.01 -22.07
C LEU A 292 -5.33 -12.24 -21.19
N GLN A 293 -6.18 -13.17 -21.63
CA GLN A 293 -6.45 -14.41 -20.91
C GLN A 293 -5.17 -15.25 -20.72
N GLU A 294 -4.35 -15.41 -21.76
CA GLU A 294 -3.03 -16.09 -21.68
C GLU A 294 -2.12 -15.46 -20.61
N LYS A 295 -2.18 -14.13 -20.45
CA LYS A 295 -1.43 -13.43 -19.40
C LYS A 295 -2.04 -13.62 -18.02
N LEU A 296 -3.37 -13.58 -17.91
CA LEU A 296 -4.09 -13.77 -16.64
C LEU A 296 -4.05 -15.22 -16.15
N THR A 297 -3.83 -16.21 -17.01
CA THR A 297 -3.64 -17.60 -16.57
C THR A 297 -2.42 -17.77 -15.66
N VAL A 298 -1.43 -16.89 -15.75
CA VAL A 298 -0.30 -16.85 -14.82
C VAL A 298 -0.78 -16.58 -13.39
N LEU A 299 -1.78 -15.71 -13.21
CA LEU A 299 -2.40 -15.46 -11.91
C LEU A 299 -3.19 -16.67 -11.42
N GLN A 300 -3.84 -17.39 -12.32
CA GLN A 300 -4.57 -18.61 -11.95
C GLN A 300 -3.67 -19.71 -11.40
N VAL A 301 -2.41 -19.77 -11.86
CA VAL A 301 -1.41 -20.72 -11.36
C VAL A 301 -0.85 -20.28 -10.01
N ALA A 302 -0.78 -18.97 -9.77
CA ALA A 302 -0.07 -18.40 -8.62
C ALA A 302 -0.98 -18.05 -7.44
N LEU A 303 -2.20 -17.57 -7.71
CA LEU A 303 -3.15 -17.08 -6.72
C LEU A 303 -4.26 -18.09 -6.46
N ASP A 304 -4.81 -18.08 -5.26
CA ASP A 304 -5.99 -18.89 -4.96
C ASP A 304 -7.25 -18.36 -5.68
N GLU A 305 -8.24 -19.25 -5.86
CA GLU A 305 -9.49 -18.89 -6.57
C GLU A 305 -10.27 -17.76 -5.88
N TRP A 306 -10.15 -17.65 -4.55
CA TRP A 306 -10.83 -16.61 -3.78
C TRP A 306 -10.27 -15.22 -4.09
N GLU A 307 -8.94 -15.10 -4.21
CA GLU A 307 -8.29 -13.86 -4.59
C GLU A 307 -8.60 -13.51 -6.04
N LEU A 308 -8.62 -14.48 -6.96
CA LEU A 308 -8.99 -14.24 -8.37
C LEU A 308 -10.43 -13.71 -8.53
N GLN A 309 -11.34 -14.07 -7.61
CA GLN A 309 -12.72 -13.54 -7.59
C GLN A 309 -12.79 -12.12 -7.02
N LYS A 310 -11.87 -11.74 -6.14
CA LYS A 310 -11.80 -10.39 -5.59
C LYS A 310 -11.11 -9.41 -6.51
N LEU A 311 -10.04 -9.84 -7.15
CA LEU A 311 -9.27 -9.00 -8.05
C LEU A 311 -10.12 -8.68 -9.26
N THR A 312 -10.31 -7.40 -9.51
CA THR A 312 -11.04 -6.88 -10.67
C THR A 312 -10.08 -6.39 -11.73
N GLY A 313 -10.54 -6.27 -12.98
CA GLY A 313 -9.74 -5.66 -14.04
C GLY A 313 -9.25 -4.25 -13.68
N ARG A 314 -10.02 -3.52 -12.85
CA ARG A 314 -9.68 -2.20 -12.31
C ARG A 314 -8.52 -2.28 -11.35
N ASP A 315 -8.51 -3.25 -10.44
CA ASP A 315 -7.38 -3.45 -9.53
C ASP A 315 -6.09 -3.68 -10.34
N LEU A 316 -6.17 -4.51 -11.38
CA LEU A 316 -5.01 -4.78 -12.25
C LEU A 316 -4.56 -3.53 -13.03
N LEU A 317 -5.50 -2.75 -13.56
CA LEU A 317 -5.23 -1.49 -14.27
C LEU A 317 -4.66 -0.42 -13.36
N ASP A 318 -5.16 -0.34 -12.12
CA ASP A 318 -4.65 0.57 -11.12
C ASP A 318 -3.18 0.21 -10.83
N TRP A 319 -2.75 -1.04 -10.92
CA TRP A 319 -1.38 -1.43 -10.57
C TRP A 319 -0.28 -1.07 -11.59
N ILE A 320 -0.63 -0.50 -12.76
CA ILE A 320 0.28 0.01 -13.79
C ILE A 320 0.36 1.55 -13.71
#